data_AF-A0A343VR13-F1
#
_entry.id   AF-A0A343VR13-F1
#
_cell.length_a   1.000
_cell.length_b   1.000
_cell.length_c   1.000
_cell.angle_alpha   90.00
_cell.angle_beta   90.00
_cell.angle_gamma   90.00
#
_symmetry.space_group_name_H-M   'P 1'
#
loop_
_entity.id
_entity.type
_entity.pdbx_description
1 polymer ?
#
loop_
_entity_poly.entity_id
_entity_poly.type
_entity_poly.pdbx_seq_one_letter_code
_entity_poly.pdbx_strand_id
1 'polypeptide(L)'
;MGATITITADTDEDPYSAFWANVSEGDIETVEQHFTGSPDWTLSSDPTDIRVFTLFASIEVGGRAPRLYLATDPEMVDAAADAVEQLLARGPDSLS
;
A
#
# COMPACT_ATOMS: atom_id res chain seq x y z
N MET A 1 -13.75 12.77 -0.56
CA MET A 1 -13.74 11.48 -1.30
C MET A 1 -12.94 10.48 -0.46
N GLY A 2 -13.00 9.18 -0.76
CA GLY A 2 -12.20 8.16 -0.04
C GLY A 2 -11.06 7.63 -0.93
N ALA A 3 -10.13 6.91 -0.34
CA ALA A 3 -9.15 6.11 -1.07
C ALA A 3 -9.11 4.68 -0.57
N THR A 4 -8.71 3.77 -1.45
CA THR A 4 -8.45 2.38 -1.11
C THR A 4 -6.96 2.17 -1.10
N ILE A 5 -6.43 1.65 0.01
CA ILE A 5 -5.04 1.25 0.15
C ILE A 5 -5.00 -0.27 0.07
N THR A 6 -4.13 -0.79 -0.78
CA THR A 6 -3.85 -2.22 -0.88
C THR A 6 -2.35 -2.42 -0.79
N ILE A 7 -1.89 -3.28 0.10
CA ILE A 7 -0.49 -3.69 0.20
C ILE A 7 -0.45 -5.19 -0.02
N THR A 8 0.36 -5.62 -0.99
CA THR A 8 0.41 -6.99 -1.48
C THR A 8 1.85 -7.49 -1.51
N ALA A 9 2.03 -8.71 -1.00
CA ALA A 9 3.24 -9.50 -1.16
C ALA A 9 2.91 -10.77 -1.97
N ASP A 10 3.34 -10.79 -3.23
CA ASP A 10 3.20 -11.93 -4.15
C ASP A 10 4.52 -12.72 -4.19
N THR A 11 4.90 -13.32 -3.05
CA THR A 11 6.10 -14.16 -3.02
C THR A 11 5.86 -15.46 -3.79
N ASP A 12 6.90 -16.02 -4.44
CA ASP A 12 6.82 -17.29 -5.19
C ASP A 12 6.25 -18.46 -4.34
N GLU A 13 6.30 -18.36 -3.01
CA GLU A 13 5.80 -19.39 -2.09
C GLU A 13 4.30 -19.21 -1.76
N ASP A 14 3.80 -17.98 -1.56
CA ASP A 14 2.38 -17.70 -1.31
C ASP A 14 2.05 -16.21 -1.60
N PRO A 15 1.17 -15.90 -2.57
CA PRO A 15 0.63 -14.56 -2.72
C PRO A 15 -0.41 -14.23 -1.67
N TYR A 16 -0.23 -13.11 -0.96
CA TYR A 16 -1.22 -12.59 -0.03
C TYR A 16 -1.32 -11.06 -0.06
N SER A 17 -2.51 -10.56 0.24
CA SER A 17 -2.72 -9.15 0.56
C SER A 17 -2.38 -8.94 2.04
N ALA A 18 -1.25 -8.31 2.32
CA ALA A 18 -0.81 -7.98 3.68
C ALA A 18 -1.73 -6.94 4.33
N PHE A 19 -2.29 -6.02 3.54
CA PHE A 19 -3.21 -5.00 4.04
C PHE A 19 -4.23 -4.56 2.98
N TRP A 20 -5.47 -4.34 3.38
CA TRP A 20 -6.48 -3.70 2.54
C TRP A 20 -7.43 -2.84 3.38
N ALA A 21 -7.55 -1.55 3.08
CA ALA A 21 -8.51 -0.70 3.77
C ALA A 21 -9.00 0.48 2.92
N ASN A 22 -10.23 0.92 3.22
CA ASN A 22 -10.73 2.21 2.74
C ASN A 22 -10.46 3.28 3.79
N VAL A 23 -9.86 4.39 3.35
CA VAL A 23 -9.44 5.49 4.21
C VAL A 23 -10.06 6.82 3.78
N SER A 24 -10.14 7.73 4.75
CA SER A 24 -10.63 9.09 4.52
C SER A 24 -9.55 9.95 3.87
N GLU A 25 -9.95 11.04 3.23
CA GLU A 25 -9.03 11.93 2.50
C GLU A 25 -7.86 12.46 3.35
N GLY A 26 -8.08 12.71 4.65
CA GLY A 26 -7.04 13.18 5.57
C GLY A 26 -6.00 12.12 5.95
N ASP A 27 -6.38 10.84 5.89
CA ASP A 27 -5.49 9.73 6.20
C ASP A 27 -4.60 9.37 5.00
N ILE A 28 -5.07 9.67 3.78
CA ILE A 28 -4.32 9.44 2.52
C ILE A 28 -2.94 10.08 2.62
N GLU A 29 -2.88 11.37 2.92
CA GLU A 29 -1.61 12.10 2.92
C GLU A 29 -0.61 11.49 3.91
N THR A 30 -1.09 11.07 5.09
CA THR A 30 -0.26 10.43 6.10
C THR A 30 0.31 9.11 5.61
N VAL A 31 -0.52 8.26 4.99
CA VAL A 31 -0.08 6.99 4.41
C VAL A 31 0.88 7.21 3.24
N GLU A 32 0.60 8.18 2.37
CA GLU A 32 1.49 8.52 1.25
C GLU A 32 2.85 9.02 1.72
N GLN A 33 2.90 9.82 2.78
CA GLN A 33 4.15 10.28 3.38
C GLN A 33 4.97 9.13 3.96
N HIS A 34 4.33 8.08 4.49
CA HIS A 34 5.03 6.88 4.95
C HIS A 34 5.81 6.21 3.80
N PHE A 35 5.16 5.97 2.66
CA PHE A 35 5.82 5.34 1.51
C PHE A 35 6.82 6.28 0.82
N THR A 36 6.47 7.55 0.65
CA THR A 36 7.35 8.51 -0.05
C THR A 36 8.57 8.90 0.79
N GLY A 37 8.46 8.80 2.12
CA GLY A 37 9.55 9.08 3.06
C GLY A 37 10.45 7.87 3.36
N SER A 38 10.05 6.67 2.97
CA SER A 38 10.85 5.45 3.17
C SER A 38 11.80 5.23 1.97
N PRO A 39 13.09 4.96 2.21
CA PRO A 39 14.03 4.61 1.14
C PRO A 39 13.78 3.22 0.54
N ASP A 40 12.97 2.39 1.20
CA ASP A 40 12.70 1.01 0.83
C ASP A 40 11.57 0.87 -0.19
N TRP A 41 10.86 1.98 -0.45
CA TRP A 41 9.75 2.06 -1.38
C TRP A 41 10.09 2.99 -2.54
N THR A 42 9.86 2.52 -3.76
CA THR A 42 10.03 3.32 -4.97
C THR A 42 8.67 3.59 -5.59
N LEU A 43 8.32 4.86 -5.76
CA LEU A 43 7.12 5.24 -6.51
C LEU A 43 7.30 4.87 -7.98
N SER A 44 6.48 3.94 -8.46
CA SER A 44 6.40 3.61 -9.88
C SER A 44 5.69 4.72 -10.65
N SER A 45 6.20 4.99 -11.85
CA SER A 45 5.58 5.89 -12.83
C SER A 45 4.60 5.16 -13.76
N ASP A 46 4.55 3.83 -13.73
CA ASP A 46 3.68 3.00 -14.56
C ASP A 46 2.75 2.15 -13.67
N PRO A 47 1.43 2.43 -13.64
CA PRO A 47 0.49 1.66 -12.83
C PRO A 47 0.31 0.20 -13.31
N THR A 48 0.85 -0.18 -14.47
CA THR A 48 0.82 -1.56 -14.96
C THR A 48 1.93 -2.44 -14.38
N ASP A 49 2.88 -1.85 -13.65
CA ASP A 49 3.96 -2.55 -12.96
C ASP A 49 3.45 -3.60 -11.96
N ILE A 50 2.20 -3.49 -11.47
CA ILE A 50 1.56 -4.53 -10.64
C ILE A 50 1.52 -5.92 -11.29
N ARG A 51 1.67 -5.98 -12.62
CA ARG A 51 1.65 -7.24 -13.39
C ARG A 51 3.02 -7.91 -13.46
N VAL A 52 4.06 -7.19 -13.08
CA VAL A 52 5.47 -7.59 -13.19
C VAL A 52 6.09 -7.69 -11.80
N PHE A 53 5.74 -6.76 -10.92
CA PHE A 53 6.24 -6.71 -9.56
C PHE A 53 5.27 -7.38 -8.61
N THR A 54 5.85 -8.18 -7.75
CA THR A 54 5.14 -8.97 -6.77
C THR A 54 4.98 -8.28 -5.43
N LEU A 55 5.86 -7.35 -5.09
CA LEU A 55 5.86 -6.65 -3.81
C LEU A 55 5.47 -5.18 -4.05
N PHE A 56 4.23 -4.84 -3.74
CA PHE A 56 3.74 -3.49 -4.02
C PHE A 56 2.68 -2.98 -3.03
N ALA A 57 2.60 -1.66 -2.92
CA ALA A 57 1.52 -0.94 -2.28
C ALA A 57 0.82 -0.04 -3.31
N SER A 58 -0.49 -0.16 -3.43
CA SER A 58 -1.33 0.66 -4.29
C SER A 58 -2.23 1.56 -3.45
N ILE A 59 -2.28 2.84 -3.80
CA ILE A 59 -3.17 3.83 -3.20
C ILE A 59 -4.07 4.38 -4.31
N GLU A 60 -5.34 3.98 -4.27
CA GLU A 60 -6.36 4.35 -5.24
C GLU A 60 -7.26 5.45 -4.68
N VAL A 61 -7.05 6.69 -5.11
CA VAL A 61 -7.89 7.82 -4.71
C VAL A 61 -9.00 8.02 -5.74
N GLY A 62 -10.26 8.05 -5.31
CA GLY A 62 -11.40 8.19 -6.20
C GLY A 62 -11.27 9.39 -7.16
N GLY A 63 -11.21 9.12 -8.46
CA GLY A 63 -11.07 10.14 -9.50
C GLY A 63 -9.64 10.55 -9.86
N ARG A 64 -8.61 9.84 -9.35
CA ARG A 64 -7.20 10.02 -9.71
C ARG A 64 -6.59 8.71 -10.21
N ALA A 65 -5.45 8.80 -10.88
CA ALA A 65 -4.66 7.62 -11.20
C ALA A 65 -4.15 6.96 -9.90
N PRO A 66 -4.15 5.62 -9.82
CA PRO A 66 -3.61 4.92 -8.66
C PRO A 66 -2.11 5.19 -8.56
N ARG A 67 -1.63 5.33 -7.32
CA ARG A 67 -0.20 5.49 -7.04
C ARG A 67 0.34 4.15 -6.57
N LEU A 68 1.40 3.71 -7.22
CA LEU A 68 1.99 2.41 -7.00
C LEU A 68 3.38 2.56 -6.42
N TYR A 69 3.61 1.98 -5.26
CA TYR A 69 4.91 1.91 -4.61
C TYR A 69 5.42 0.48 -4.66
N LEU A 70 6.66 0.30 -5.07
CA LEU A 70 7.29 -1.00 -5.23
C LEU A 70 8.32 -1.20 -4.12
N ALA A 71 8.32 -2.38 -3.51
CA ALA A 71 9.34 -2.81 -2.57
C ALA A 71 10.25 -3.84 -3.23
N THR A 72 11.48 -3.98 -2.71
CA THR A 72 12.42 -5.03 -3.14
C THR A 72 12.52 -6.19 -2.16
N ASP A 73 11.93 -6.04 -0.98
CA ASP A 73 12.05 -6.98 0.14
C ASP A 73 10.66 -7.30 0.71
N PRO A 74 10.27 -8.58 0.84
CA PRO A 74 8.98 -8.96 1.40
C PRO A 74 8.82 -8.55 2.88
N GLU A 75 9.90 -8.50 3.67
CA GLU A 75 9.81 -8.08 5.09
C GLU A 75 9.30 -6.63 5.22
N MET A 76 9.59 -5.79 4.20
CA MET A 76 9.11 -4.41 4.15
C MET A 76 7.62 -4.30 3.88
N VAL A 77 7.02 -5.30 3.21
CA VAL A 77 5.58 -5.33 2.94
C VAL A 77 4.80 -5.57 4.23
N ASP A 78 5.22 -6.55 5.03
CA ASP A 78 4.62 -6.84 6.33
C ASP A 78 4.80 -5.66 7.30
N ALA A 79 6.02 -5.11 7.36
CA ALA A 79 6.29 -3.94 8.20
C ALA A 79 5.46 -2.71 7.79
N ALA A 80 5.23 -2.51 6.49
CA ALA A 80 4.37 -1.44 6.00
C ALA A 80 2.90 -1.69 6.32
N ALA A 81 2.42 -2.93 6.22
CA ALA A 81 1.06 -3.30 6.64
C ALA A 81 0.82 -2.97 8.12
N ASP A 82 1.74 -3.39 9.01
CA ASP A 82 1.69 -3.09 10.44
C ASP A 82 1.76 -1.58 10.72
N ALA A 83 2.63 -0.86 10.01
CA ALA A 83 2.77 0.58 10.17
C ALA A 83 1.51 1.33 9.73
N VAL A 84 0.92 0.96 8.59
CA VAL A 84 -0.32 1.56 8.08
C VAL A 84 -1.49 1.23 9.00
N GLU A 85 -1.58 0.01 9.53
CA GLU A 85 -2.56 -0.36 10.55
C GLU A 85 -2.46 0.52 11.81
N GLN A 86 -1.23 0.73 12.31
CA GLN A 86 -0.99 1.61 13.45
C GLN A 86 -1.31 3.08 13.16
N LEU A 87 -0.92 3.58 11.99
CA LEU A 87 -1.20 4.96 11.55
C LEU A 87 -2.70 5.23 11.47
N LEU A 88 -3.47 4.26 10.98
CA LEU A 88 -4.91 4.36 10.83
C LEU A 88 -5.66 3.98 12.12
N ALA A 89 -4.96 3.44 13.12
CA ALA A 89 -5.52 2.81 14.32
C ALA A 89 -6.64 1.78 13.98
N ARG A 90 -6.46 1.05 12.87
CA ARG A 90 -7.44 0.15 12.26
C ARG A 90 -6.73 -1.04 11.65
N GLY A 91 -7.17 -2.25 12.02
CA GLY A 91 -6.64 -3.48 11.44
C GLY A 91 -7.00 -3.68 9.96
N PRO A 92 -6.41 -4.70 9.29
CA PRO A 92 -6.47 -4.93 7.85
C PRO A 92 -7.87 -5.32 7.34
N ASP A 93 -8.81 -5.49 8.26
CA ASP A 93 -10.18 -5.97 8.05
C ASP A 93 -11.24 -5.02 8.64
N SER A 94 -10.87 -3.77 8.93
CA SER A 94 -11.79 -2.80 9.54
C SER A 94 -12.77 -2.24 8.52
N LEU A 95 -13.74 -3.06 8.11
CA LEU A 95 -15.01 -2.63 7.50
C LEU A 95 -15.81 -1.86 8.57
N SER A 96 -15.54 -0.56 8.76
CA SER A 96 -16.39 0.33 9.57
C SER A 96 -16.62 1.65 8.87
#